data_AF-A0A2K1JBU9-F1
#
_entry.id   AF-A0A2K1JBU9-F1
#
_cell.length_a   1.000
_cell.length_b   1.000
_cell.length_c   1.000
_cell.angle_alpha   90.00
_cell.angle_beta   90.00
_cell.angle_gamma   90.00
#
_symmetry.space_group_name_H-M   'P 1'
#
loop_
_entity.id
_entity.type
_entity.pdbx_description
1 polymer ?
#
loop_
_entity_poly.entity_id
_entity_poly.type
_entity_poly.pdbx_seq_one_letter_code
_entity_poly.pdbx_strand_id
1 'polypeptide(L)' 'YSSLTSLPNELDNLTFYITLDISRYSSLASLPNKFGNFISFIILDIYECSSLISIPNELRNLESLTTLDIIK' A
#
# COMPACT_ATOMS: atom_id res chain seq x y z
N TYR A 1 0.98 -13.15 -14.46
CA TYR A 1 1.59 -12.49 -13.29
C TYR A 1 1.90 -11.06 -13.68
N SER A 2 1.42 -10.10 -12.89
CA SER A 2 1.60 -8.68 -13.19
C SER A 2 3.07 -8.29 -13.09
N SER A 3 3.55 -7.49 -14.05
CA SER A 3 4.92 -6.94 -14.08
C SER A 3 5.07 -5.64 -13.29
N LEU A 4 4.08 -5.28 -12.46
CA LEU A 4 4.14 -4.07 -11.65
C LEU A 4 5.27 -4.21 -10.61
N THR A 5 6.25 -3.31 -10.70
CA THR A 5 7.42 -3.31 -9.82
C THR A 5 7.33 -2.27 -8.70
N SER A 6 6.49 -1.24 -8.87
CA SER A 6 6.23 -0.19 -7.89
C SER A 6 4.84 0.43 -8.08
N LEU A 7 4.30 1.02 -7.03
CA LEU A 7 3.10 1.86 -7.06
C LEU A 7 3.48 3.34 -7.16
N PRO A 8 2.57 4.21 -7.65
CA PRO A 8 2.81 5.65 -7.66
C PRO A 8 2.91 6.21 -6.23
N ASN A 9 3.78 7.22 -6.05
CA ASN A 9 4.04 7.89 -4.78
C ASN A 9 2.98 8.94 -4.39
N GLU A 10 2.03 9.22 -5.27
CA GLU A 10 1.04 10.29 -5.10
C GLU A 10 -0.36 9.72 -5.32
N LEU A 11 -0.95 9.24 -4.22
CA LEU A 11 -2.39 9.01 -4.11
C LEU A 11 -3.01 10.26 -3.46
N ASP A 12 -2.97 11.39 -4.16
CA ASP A 12 -3.30 12.68 -3.54
C ASP A 12 -4.80 12.88 -3.28
N ASN A 13 -5.08 13.47 -2.11
CA ASN A 13 -6.36 14.07 -1.70
C ASN A 13 -7.61 13.20 -1.91
N LEU A 14 -7.54 11.94 -1.52
CA LEU A 14 -8.73 11.11 -1.46
C LEU A 14 -9.46 11.35 -0.12
N THR A 15 -10.63 11.98 -0.19
CA THR A 15 -11.50 12.32 0.95
C THR A 15 -12.44 11.18 1.35
N PHE A 16 -12.23 9.98 0.83
CA PHE A 16 -13.13 8.83 0.99
C PHE A 16 -12.44 7.63 1.62
N TYR A 17 -13.22 6.71 2.17
CA TYR A 17 -12.73 5.40 2.58
C TYR A 17 -12.02 4.71 1.40
N ILE A 18 -10.78 4.25 1.61
CA ILE A 18 -9.96 3.61 0.58
C ILE A 18 -9.59 2.22 1.03
N THR A 19 -9.87 1.23 0.19
CA THR A 19 -9.26 -0.09 0.30
C THR A 19 -8.24 -0.23 -0.82
N LEU A 20 -6.98 -0.45 -0.45
CA LEU A 20 -5.88 -0.71 -1.36
C LEU A 20 -5.55 -2.21 -1.29
N ASP A 21 -5.99 -2.95 -2.30
CA ASP A 21 -5.69 -4.37 -2.49
C ASP A 21 -4.43 -4.51 -3.36
N ILE A 22 -3.38 -5.07 -2.78
CA ILE A 22 -2.11 -5.37 -3.43
C ILE A 22 -1.92 -6.89 -3.40
N SER A 23 -2.66 -7.58 -4.25
CA SER A 23 -2.59 -9.03 -4.37
C SER A 23 -1.89 -9.50 -5.64
N ARG A 24 -1.09 -10.57 -5.52
CA ARG A 24 -0.48 -11.31 -6.65
C ARG A 24 0.49 -10.51 -7.51
N TYR A 25 1.06 -9.45 -6.97
CA TYR A 25 2.14 -8.71 -7.60
C TYR A 25 3.49 -9.34 -7.24
N SER A 26 3.82 -10.44 -7.92
CA SER A 26 5.04 -11.21 -7.68
C SER A 26 6.33 -10.43 -7.92
N SER A 27 6.28 -9.35 -8.73
CA SER A 27 7.42 -8.49 -9.06
C SER A 27 7.45 -7.19 -8.26
N LEU A 28 6.47 -6.93 -7.40
CA LEU A 28 6.43 -5.72 -6.59
C LEU A 28 7.51 -5.81 -5.52
N ALA A 29 8.52 -4.94 -5.64
CA ALA A 29 9.69 -4.98 -4.76
C ALA A 29 9.52 -4.07 -3.53
N SER A 30 8.76 -2.98 -3.68
CA SER A 30 8.54 -1.99 -2.64
C SER A 30 7.20 -1.27 -2.77
N LEU A 31 6.66 -0.85 -1.64
CA LEU A 31 5.54 0.10 -1.55
C LEU A 31 6.07 1.54 -1.62
N PRO A 32 5.20 2.53 -1.93
CA PRO A 32 5.62 3.91 -2.00
C PRO A 32 6.00 4.43 -0.61
N ASN A 33 7.02 5.28 -0.56
CA ASN A 33 7.50 5.90 0.67
C ASN A 33 6.68 7.13 1.08
N LYS A 34 5.72 7.53 0.26
CA LYS A 34 4.77 8.59 0.57
C LYS A 34 3.40 8.09 0.17
N PHE A 35 2.52 8.11 1.14
CA PHE A 35 1.11 7.94 0.91
C PHE A 35 0.48 9.33 0.99
N GLY A 36 -0.49 9.61 0.12
CA GLY A 36 -1.12 10.93 0.08
C GLY A 36 -1.80 11.29 1.41
N ASN A 37 -2.22 12.54 1.53
CA ASN A 37 -2.89 12.98 2.75
C ASN A 37 -4.35 12.52 2.70
N PHE A 38 -4.63 11.39 3.35
CA PHE A 38 -5.96 10.82 3.41
C PHE A 38 -6.70 11.35 4.62
N ILE A 39 -7.88 11.93 4.40
CA ILE A 39 -8.72 12.50 5.47
C ILE A 39 -9.56 11.38 6.15
N SER A 40 -9.50 10.16 5.61
CA SER A 40 -10.43 9.06 5.88
C SER A 40 -9.72 7.72 5.95
N PHE A 41 -10.39 6.75 6.59
CA PHE A 41 -9.88 5.40 6.86
C PHE A 41 -9.33 4.68 5.61
N ILE A 42 -8.17 4.05 5.79
CA ILE A 42 -7.50 3.23 4.78
C ILE A 42 -7.40 1.80 5.29
N ILE A 43 -7.74 0.85 4.42
CA ILE A 43 -7.41 -0.57 4.55
C ILE A 43 -6.36 -0.91 3.51
N LEU A 44 -5.25 -1.51 3.94
CA LEU A 44 -4.18 -1.99 3.07
C LEU A 44 -4.06 -3.51 3.21
N ASP A 45 -4.41 -4.23 2.15
CA ASP A 45 -4.36 -5.70 2.10
C ASP A 45 -3.28 -6.11 1.11
N ILE A 46 -2.28 -6.88 1.57
CA ILE A 46 -1.16 -7.33 0.74
C ILE A 46 -1.10 -8.85 0.77
N TYR A 47 -1.21 -9.48 -0.41
CA TYR A 47 -1.32 -10.93 -0.53
C TYR A 47 -0.49 -11.48 -1.70
N GLU A 48 0.22 -12.60 -1.53
CA GLU A 48 0.98 -13.27 -2.62
C GLU A 48 1.98 -12.33 -3.34
N CYS A 49 2.59 -11.39 -2.61
CA CYS A 49 3.62 -10.47 -3.12
C CYS A 49 5.03 -10.97 -2.82
N SER A 50 5.48 -11.98 -3.56
CA SER A 50 6.72 -12.72 -3.29
C SER A 50 8.01 -11.88 -3.30
N SER A 51 8.07 -10.82 -4.11
CA SER A 51 9.26 -9.93 -4.18
C SER A 51 9.23 -8.78 -3.19
N LEU A 52 8.17 -8.62 -2.40
CA LEU A 52 8.06 -7.51 -1.45
C LEU A 52 8.94 -7.81 -0.22
N ILE A 53 10.07 -7.09 -0.13
CA ILE A 53 11.09 -7.36 0.88
C ILE A 53 10.76 -6.64 2.20
N SER A 54 10.19 -5.45 2.11
CA SER A 54 9.93 -4.59 3.26
C SER A 54 8.70 -3.71 3.08
N ILE A 55 8.18 -3.28 4.23
CA ILE A 55 7.10 -2.32 4.36
C ILE A 55 7.73 -0.97 4.73
N PRO A 56 7.45 0.12 3.99
CA PRO A 56 8.04 1.44 4.24
C PRO A 56 7.61 1.97 5.62
N ASN A 57 8.54 2.64 6.30
CA ASN A 57 8.29 3.21 7.63
C ASN A 57 7.22 4.30 7.58
N GLU A 58 7.01 4.91 6.42
CA GLU A 58 6.06 5.99 6.21
C GLU A 58 4.60 5.54 6.31
N LEU A 59 4.31 4.23 6.22
CA LEU A 59 3.00 3.68 6.60
C LEU A 59 2.68 3.94 8.08
N ARG A 60 3.70 4.05 8.94
CA ARG A 60 3.51 4.43 10.35
C ARG A 60 3.02 5.87 10.51
N ASN A 61 3.31 6.72 9.53
CA ASN A 61 2.92 8.13 9.55
C ASN A 61 1.54 8.36 8.94
N LEU A 62 0.87 7.31 8.46
CA LEU A 62 -0.52 7.38 8.01
C LEU A 62 -1.46 7.36 9.21
N GLU A 63 -1.85 8.55 9.67
CA GLU A 63 -2.85 8.71 10.74
C GLU A 63 -4.18 8.04 10.40
N SER A 64 -4.51 7.94 9.11
CA SER A 64 -5.76 7.39 8.62
C SER A 64 -5.73 5.88 8.34
N LEU A 65 -4.59 5.21 8.50
CA LEU A 65 -4.50 3.76 8.31
C LEU A 65 -5.20 3.04 9.45
N THR A 66 -6.24 2.27 9.12
CA THR A 66 -7.09 1.58 10.10
C THR A 66 -6.80 0.10 10.17
N THR A 67 -6.54 -0.49 9.00
CA THR A 67 -6.27 -1.92 8.86
C THR A 67 -5.07 -2.11 7.94
N LEU A 68 -4.14 -2.95 8.38
CA LEU A 68 -3.02 -3.44 7.59
C LEU A 68 -2.98 -4.95 7.73
N ASP A 69 -3.30 -5.66 6.65
CA ASP A 69 -3.15 -7.11 6.56
C ASP A 69 -2.05 -7.45 5.55
N ILE A 70 -1.11 -8.31 5.96
CA ILE A 70 0.02 -8.73 5.15
C ILE A 70 0.16 -10.24 5.27
N ILE A 71 -0.18 -10.92 4.18
CA ILE A 71 -0.12 -12.37 4.06
C ILE A 71 0.87 -12.70 2.94
N LYS A 72 1.94 -13.41 3.31
CA LYS A 72 2.97 -13.85 2.37
C LYS A 72 2.57 -15.10 1.60
#